data_AF-X1FX94-F1
#
_entry.id   AF-X1FX94-F1
#
_cell.length_a   1.000
_cell.length_b   1.000
_cell.length_c   1.000
_cell.angle_alpha   90.00
_cell.angle_beta   90.00
_cell.angle_gamma   90.00
#
_symmetry.space_group_name_H-M   'P 1'
#
loop_
_entity.id
_entity.type
_entity.pdbx_description
1 polymer ?
#
loop_
_entity_poly.entity_id
_entity_poly.type
_entity_poly.pdbx_seq_one_letter_code
_entity_poly.pdbx_strand_id
1 'polypeptide(L)'
;MYIHDWSGCIVYFEIQEGKGDMVEVIRSKSAEYKEIMNGIPPLFVVDRELWGVKNFKYLSDCRFVTWEKNTDIKAVKSLDDKYFDKYLRINDINYQLHETSRTYKDIKGNSIELRRIVIWNTKTNTRPVAVTNDTYEDTVSIARAMLNRWGKSENSFKHMGNRTNMQYNPAL
;
A
#
# COMPACT_ATOMS: atom_id res chain seq x y z
N MET A 1 4.86 -6.49 5.35
CA MET A 1 5.07 -5.80 4.07
C MET A 1 5.16 -6.83 2.95
N TYR A 2 4.78 -6.47 1.73
CA TYR A 2 4.99 -7.35 0.57
C TYR A 2 5.17 -6.57 -0.74
N ILE A 3 5.70 -7.25 -1.76
CA ILE A 3 5.78 -6.81 -3.16
C ILE A 3 5.04 -7.86 -4.00
N HIS A 4 4.36 -7.42 -5.06
CA HIS A 4 3.79 -8.28 -6.07
C HIS A 4 4.30 -7.95 -7.48
N ASP A 5 4.28 -8.93 -8.37
CA ASP A 5 4.50 -8.72 -9.80
C ASP A 5 3.25 -8.17 -10.51
N TRP A 6 3.34 -7.92 -11.82
CA TRP A 6 2.24 -7.40 -12.64
C TRP A 6 0.99 -8.31 -12.67
N SER A 7 1.14 -9.61 -12.37
CA SER A 7 0.02 -10.56 -12.28
C SER A 7 -0.68 -10.53 -10.92
N GLY A 8 -0.12 -9.79 -9.95
CA GLY A 8 -0.59 -9.76 -8.57
C GLY A 8 -0.02 -10.90 -7.72
N CYS A 9 0.92 -11.68 -8.23
CA CYS A 9 1.60 -12.73 -7.47
C CYS A 9 2.64 -12.12 -6.54
N ILE A 10 2.67 -12.58 -5.29
CA ILE A 10 3.59 -12.05 -4.28
C ILE A 10 4.98 -12.63 -4.52
N VAL A 11 5.94 -11.74 -4.79
CA VAL A 11 7.35 -12.08 -5.05
C VAL A 11 8.24 -11.88 -3.82
N TYR A 12 7.74 -11.12 -2.83
CA TYR A 12 8.44 -10.91 -1.58
C TYR A 12 7.44 -10.59 -0.46
N PHE A 13 7.62 -11.19 0.71
CA PHE A 13 6.77 -10.98 1.87
C PHE A 13 7.61 -11.07 3.15
N GLU A 14 7.47 -10.09 4.03
CA GLU A 14 8.13 -10.08 5.33
C GLU A 14 7.21 -9.51 6.42
N ILE A 15 7.12 -10.21 7.55
CA ILE A 15 6.42 -9.74 8.75
C ILE A 15 7.44 -9.03 9.63
N GLN A 16 7.24 -7.73 9.84
CA GLN A 16 8.09 -6.91 10.70
C GLN A 16 7.43 -6.71 12.08
N GLU A 17 7.20 -7.80 12.81
CA GLU A 17 6.70 -7.70 14.19
C GLU A 17 7.86 -7.44 15.17
N GLY A 18 8.04 -6.17 15.54
CA GLY A 18 8.70 -5.77 16.79
C GLY A 18 10.22 -5.68 16.83
N LYS A 19 10.99 -5.94 15.75
CA LYS A 19 12.48 -5.88 15.82
C LYS A 19 13.25 -5.37 14.58
N GLY A 20 12.65 -5.22 13.41
CA GLY A 20 13.38 -4.78 12.20
C GLY A 20 13.12 -3.33 11.79
N ASP A 21 14.14 -2.69 11.22
CA ASP A 21 13.99 -1.38 10.58
C ASP A 21 13.36 -1.56 9.20
N MET A 22 12.02 -1.63 9.17
CA MET A 22 11.24 -1.77 7.94
C MET A 22 11.56 -0.71 6.88
N VAL A 23 11.94 0.50 7.32
CA VAL A 23 12.29 1.58 6.40
C VAL A 23 13.57 1.24 5.64
N GLU A 24 14.58 0.73 6.34
CA GLU A 24 15.81 0.23 5.70
C GLU A 24 15.59 -1.00 4.83
N VAL A 25 14.70 -1.91 5.25
CA VAL A 25 14.33 -3.07 4.42
C VAL A 25 13.69 -2.63 3.10
N ILE A 26 12.76 -1.67 3.13
CA ILE A 26 12.16 -1.10 1.91
C ILE A 26 13.25 -0.55 1.01
N ARG A 27 14.16 0.28 1.55
CA ARG A 27 15.22 0.91 0.74
C ARG A 27 16.12 -0.13 0.08
N SER A 28 16.62 -1.08 0.88
CA SER A 28 17.52 -2.12 0.40
C SER A 28 16.87 -2.98 -0.68
N LYS A 29 15.66 -3.49 -0.42
CA LYS A 29 14.93 -4.32 -1.38
C LYS A 29 14.43 -3.54 -2.60
N SER A 30 14.13 -2.26 -2.45
CA SER A 30 13.80 -1.39 -3.57
C SER A 30 14.95 -1.32 -4.57
N ALA A 31 16.18 -1.12 -4.08
CA ALA A 31 17.38 -1.11 -4.92
C ALA A 31 17.65 -2.46 -5.59
N GLU A 32 17.58 -3.56 -4.83
CA GLU A 32 17.79 -4.92 -5.34
C GLU A 32 16.80 -5.28 -6.47
N TYR A 33 15.51 -5.06 -6.25
CA TYR A 33 14.48 -5.44 -7.21
C TYR A 33 14.39 -4.48 -8.39
N LYS A 34 14.78 -3.22 -8.23
CA LYS A 34 14.83 -2.25 -9.34
C LYS A 34 15.71 -2.75 -10.50
N GLU A 35 16.86 -3.34 -10.19
CA GLU A 35 17.78 -3.88 -11.20
C GLU A 35 17.17 -5.05 -11.99
N ILE A 36 16.27 -5.81 -11.35
CA ILE A 36 15.61 -6.98 -11.95
C ILE A 36 14.31 -6.57 -12.66
N MET A 37 13.70 -5.46 -12.23
CA MET A 37 12.43 -4.93 -12.76
C MET A 37 12.64 -3.82 -13.79
N ASN A 38 13.57 -4.01 -14.72
CA ASN A 38 13.86 -3.08 -15.82
C ASN A 38 14.09 -1.62 -15.37
N GLY A 39 14.74 -1.42 -14.22
CA GLY A 39 15.03 -0.10 -13.68
C GLY A 39 13.86 0.59 -12.97
N ILE A 40 12.71 -0.08 -12.84
CA ILE A 40 11.55 0.45 -12.11
C ILE A 40 11.52 -0.18 -10.71
N PRO A 41 11.57 0.61 -9.62
CA PRO A 41 11.44 0.06 -8.27
C PRO A 41 10.15 -0.77 -8.10
N PRO A 42 10.13 -1.78 -7.23
CA PRO A 42 8.88 -2.48 -6.89
C PRO A 42 7.95 -1.59 -6.05
N LEU A 43 6.63 -1.82 -6.16
CA LEU A 43 5.66 -1.22 -5.24
C LEU A 43 5.61 -2.00 -3.92
N PHE A 44 6.02 -1.37 -2.83
CA PHE A 44 5.87 -1.92 -1.48
C PHE A 44 4.48 -1.65 -0.92
N VAL A 45 3.79 -2.73 -0.53
CA VAL A 45 2.47 -2.67 0.12
C VAL A 45 2.66 -2.89 1.62
N VAL A 46 2.41 -1.83 2.40
CA VAL A 46 2.76 -1.77 3.81
C VAL A 46 1.55 -1.38 4.66
N ASP A 47 1.52 -1.82 5.92
CA ASP A 47 0.51 -1.36 6.87
C ASP A 47 0.79 0.05 7.38
N ARG A 48 -0.04 0.52 8.32
CA ARG A 48 0.08 1.80 9.03
C ARG A 48 1.42 2.01 9.75
N GLU A 49 2.24 0.98 9.89
CA GLU A 49 3.55 1.03 10.55
C GLU A 49 4.57 1.87 9.78
N LEU A 50 4.43 2.00 8.45
CA LEU A 50 5.28 2.90 7.65
C LEU A 50 5.06 4.38 7.99
N TRP A 51 3.92 4.70 8.62
CA TRP A 51 3.42 6.06 8.73
C TRP A 51 4.37 7.03 9.42
N GLY A 52 4.84 8.02 8.66
CA GLY A 52 5.58 9.17 9.17
C GLY A 52 6.16 10.00 8.04
N VAL A 53 5.99 11.32 8.08
CA VAL A 53 6.50 12.23 7.03
C VAL A 53 8.01 12.08 6.83
N LYS A 54 8.77 11.86 7.91
CA LYS A 54 10.22 11.58 7.83
C LYS A 54 10.50 10.31 7.01
N ASN A 55 9.77 9.23 7.26
CA ASN A 55 9.91 7.96 6.55
C ASN A 55 9.54 8.12 5.07
N PHE A 56 8.41 8.80 4.79
CA PHE A 56 7.97 9.05 3.43
C PHE A 56 8.98 9.89 2.64
N LYS A 57 9.56 10.92 3.24
CA LYS A 57 10.61 11.73 2.61
C LYS A 57 11.88 10.93 2.38
N TYR A 58 12.27 10.11 3.36
CA TYR A 58 13.42 9.23 3.22
C TYR A 58 13.20 8.31 2.02
N LEU A 59 12.07 7.60 1.96
CA LEU A 59 11.73 6.65 0.90
C LEU A 59 11.19 7.30 -0.39
N SER A 60 11.50 8.57 -0.66
CA SER A 60 10.96 9.30 -1.82
C SER A 60 11.40 8.73 -3.18
N ASP A 61 12.52 8.00 -3.20
CA ASP A 61 13.06 7.29 -4.36
C ASP A 61 12.57 5.83 -4.48
N CYS A 62 11.82 5.34 -3.48
CA CYS A 62 11.18 4.03 -3.47
C CYS A 62 9.70 4.19 -3.84
N ARG A 63 9.00 3.10 -4.18
CA ARG A 63 7.54 3.12 -4.40
C ARG A 63 6.84 2.43 -3.24
N PHE A 64 5.90 3.10 -2.58
CA PHE A 64 5.15 2.50 -1.48
C PHE A 64 3.67 2.90 -1.49
N VAL A 65 2.84 2.04 -0.91
CA VAL A 65 1.48 2.36 -0.50
C VAL A 65 1.25 1.88 0.93
N THR A 66 0.58 2.72 1.72
CA THR A 66 0.21 2.43 3.12
C THR A 66 -1.19 2.95 3.45
N TRP A 67 -1.77 2.49 4.55
CA TRP A 67 -3.02 3.03 5.08
C TRP A 67 -2.80 4.39 5.76
N GLU A 68 -3.75 5.32 5.57
CA GLU A 68 -3.80 6.58 6.30
C GLU A 68 -4.01 6.33 7.79
N LYS A 69 -2.98 6.54 8.61
CA LYS A 69 -3.02 6.24 10.05
C LYS A 69 -4.08 7.05 10.79
N ASN A 70 -4.19 8.34 10.46
CA ASN A 70 -5.09 9.29 11.09
C ASN A 70 -6.11 9.81 10.07
N THR A 71 -7.06 8.94 9.69
CA THR A 71 -8.16 9.30 8.78
C THR A 71 -9.25 10.04 9.55
N ASP A 72 -9.70 11.21 9.05
CA ASP A 72 -10.94 11.82 9.53
C ASP A 72 -12.13 11.05 8.94
N ILE A 73 -12.64 10.11 9.72
CA ILE A 73 -13.72 9.21 9.31
C ILE A 73 -15.00 9.99 8.97
N LYS A 74 -15.28 11.09 9.68
CA LYS A 74 -16.48 11.90 9.43
C LYS A 74 -16.35 12.60 8.08
N ALA A 75 -15.22 13.27 7.84
CA ALA A 75 -14.97 13.96 6.58
C ALA A 75 -15.00 13.03 5.36
N VAL A 76 -14.44 11.81 5.49
CA VAL A 76 -14.42 10.85 4.38
C VAL A 76 -15.83 10.26 4.13
N LYS A 77 -16.62 10.03 5.18
CA LYS A 77 -18.01 9.57 5.04
C LYS A 77 -18.94 10.63 4.46
N SER A 78 -18.64 11.92 4.65
CA SER A 78 -19.42 13.01 4.07
C SER A 78 -19.05 13.34 2.61
N LEU A 79 -18.05 12.68 2.02
CA LEU A 79 -17.75 12.86 0.60
C LEU A 79 -18.95 12.42 -0.24
N ASP A 80 -19.32 13.27 -1.19
CA ASP A 80 -20.39 13.03 -2.16
C ASP A 80 -20.03 11.82 -3.05
N ASP A 81 -20.99 10.93 -3.24
CA ASP A 81 -20.82 9.69 -4.00
C ASP A 81 -20.43 9.96 -5.46
N LYS A 82 -20.75 11.15 -6.00
CA LYS A 82 -20.35 11.54 -7.36
C LYS A 82 -18.83 11.62 -7.59
N TYR A 83 -18.05 11.73 -6.51
CA TYR A 83 -16.59 11.76 -6.59
C TYR A 83 -15.97 10.36 -6.78
N PHE A 84 -16.76 9.30 -6.62
CA PHE A 84 -16.32 7.92 -6.73
C PHE A 84 -16.62 7.38 -8.13
N ASP A 85 -15.73 7.67 -9.07
CA ASP A 85 -15.89 7.41 -10.51
C ASP A 85 -15.23 6.12 -11.01
N LYS A 86 -14.41 5.48 -10.16
CA LYS A 86 -13.68 4.25 -10.47
C LYS A 86 -14.24 3.07 -9.70
N TYR A 87 -14.32 1.91 -10.35
CA TYR A 87 -14.96 0.71 -9.81
C TYR A 87 -13.96 -0.45 -9.66
N LEU A 88 -14.09 -1.20 -8.56
CA LEU A 88 -13.23 -2.33 -8.25
C LEU A 88 -14.05 -3.42 -7.57
N ARG A 89 -13.97 -4.66 -8.06
CA ARG A 89 -14.55 -5.84 -7.40
C ARG A 89 -13.47 -6.80 -6.94
N ILE A 90 -13.49 -7.17 -5.66
CA ILE A 90 -12.57 -8.14 -5.03
C ILE A 90 -13.37 -9.04 -4.10
N ASN A 91 -13.23 -10.36 -4.22
CA ASN A 91 -13.89 -11.33 -3.34
C ASN A 91 -15.40 -11.08 -3.16
N ASP A 92 -16.10 -10.79 -4.27
CA ASP A 92 -17.53 -10.47 -4.30
C ASP A 92 -17.95 -9.21 -3.53
N ILE A 93 -16.99 -8.37 -3.16
CA ILE A 93 -17.24 -7.04 -2.59
C ILE A 93 -16.99 -6.00 -3.67
N ASN A 94 -17.97 -5.12 -3.86
CA ASN A 94 -17.87 -3.97 -4.74
C ASN A 94 -17.28 -2.78 -3.98
N TYR A 95 -16.32 -2.13 -4.62
CA TYR A 95 -15.70 -0.92 -4.16
C TYR A 95 -15.83 0.16 -5.23
N GLN A 96 -15.96 1.40 -4.77
CA GLN A 96 -15.77 2.58 -5.61
C GLN A 96 -14.64 3.42 -5.05
N LEU A 97 -13.89 4.10 -5.91
CA LEU A 97 -12.65 4.76 -5.54
C LEU A 97 -12.71 6.25 -5.87
N HIS A 98 -12.17 7.07 -4.97
CA HIS A 98 -11.95 8.49 -5.19
C HIS A 98 -10.49 8.81 -4.90
N GLU A 99 -9.77 9.37 -5.89
CA GLU A 99 -8.39 9.81 -5.72
C GLU A 99 -8.31 11.32 -5.58
N THR A 100 -7.49 11.78 -4.64
CA THR A 100 -7.15 13.18 -4.41
C THR A 100 -5.68 13.31 -4.03
N SER A 101 -5.18 14.53 -3.93
CA SER A 101 -3.85 14.81 -3.36
C SER A 101 -3.99 15.34 -1.94
N ARG A 102 -3.02 15.05 -1.06
CA ARG A 102 -2.98 15.64 0.28
C ARG A 102 -1.54 15.91 0.72
N THR A 103 -1.29 17.12 1.22
CA THR A 103 -0.07 17.46 1.94
C THR A 103 -0.14 16.98 3.39
N TYR A 104 0.79 16.12 3.79
CA TYR A 104 0.99 15.69 5.16
C TYR A 104 2.13 16.49 5.80
N LYS A 105 1.94 16.92 7.05
CA LYS A 105 2.93 17.71 7.80
C LYS A 105 3.28 17.04 9.13
N ASP A 106 4.54 17.12 9.54
CA ASP A 106 4.97 16.74 10.88
C ASP A 106 5.07 17.95 11.82
N ILE A 107 5.33 17.67 13.11
CA ILE A 107 5.49 18.70 14.15
C ILE A 107 6.75 19.56 13.96
N LYS A 108 7.69 19.15 13.11
CA LYS A 108 8.93 19.86 12.81
C LYS A 108 8.80 20.75 11.57
N GLY A 109 7.59 20.84 10.99
CA GLY A 109 7.32 21.63 9.79
C GLY A 109 7.72 20.96 8.48
N ASN A 110 8.20 19.70 8.50
CA ASN A 110 8.39 18.97 7.24
C ASN A 110 7.03 18.67 6.62
N SER A 111 6.99 18.67 5.29
CA SER A 111 5.81 18.26 4.56
C SER A 111 6.14 17.37 3.37
N ILE A 112 5.15 16.60 2.95
CA ILE A 112 5.18 15.82 1.72
C ILE A 112 3.77 15.75 1.15
N GLU A 113 3.64 15.95 -0.16
CA GLU A 113 2.41 15.73 -0.90
C GLU A 113 2.36 14.27 -1.40
N LEU A 114 1.24 13.60 -1.18
CA LEU A 114 1.05 12.20 -1.57
C LEU A 114 -0.32 12.02 -2.22
N ARG A 115 -0.42 11.02 -3.10
CA ARG A 115 -1.71 10.55 -3.63
C ARG A 115 -2.49 9.92 -2.49
N ARG A 116 -3.76 10.28 -2.38
CA ARG A 116 -4.68 9.84 -1.35
C ARG A 116 -5.90 9.20 -2.01
N ILE A 117 -6.11 7.92 -1.76
CA ILE A 117 -7.15 7.12 -2.40
C ILE A 117 -8.16 6.68 -1.34
N VAL A 118 -9.38 7.21 -1.43
CA VAL A 118 -10.50 6.78 -0.61
C VAL A 118 -11.14 5.57 -1.27
N ILE A 119 -11.19 4.46 -0.53
CA ILE A 119 -11.72 3.18 -1.02
C ILE A 119 -13.07 2.93 -0.34
N TRP A 120 -14.16 3.15 -1.05
CA TRP A 120 -15.51 2.97 -0.50
C TRP A 120 -16.02 1.55 -0.72
N ASN A 121 -16.20 0.79 0.36
CA ASN A 121 -16.95 -0.46 0.34
C ASN A 121 -18.45 -0.15 0.34
N THR A 122 -19.13 -0.43 -0.77
CA THR A 122 -20.54 -0.06 -0.95
C THR A 122 -21.50 -0.91 -0.13
N LYS A 123 -21.07 -2.08 0.35
CA LYS A 123 -21.88 -2.96 1.21
C LYS A 123 -21.87 -2.52 2.68
N THR A 124 -20.70 -2.20 3.22
CA THR A 124 -20.54 -1.85 4.64
C THR A 124 -20.50 -0.34 4.90
N ASN A 125 -20.45 0.46 3.83
CA ASN A 125 -20.23 1.90 3.87
C ASN A 125 -18.95 2.30 4.64
N THR A 126 -17.93 1.43 4.65
CA THR A 126 -16.61 1.78 5.16
C THR A 126 -15.80 2.45 4.07
N ARG A 127 -14.97 3.43 4.46
CA ARG A 127 -14.13 4.22 3.53
C ARG A 127 -12.68 4.31 4.04
N PRO A 128 -11.93 3.20 4.11
CA PRO A 128 -10.50 3.25 4.38
C PRO A 128 -9.78 4.09 3.32
N VAL A 129 -8.64 4.67 3.71
CA VAL A 129 -7.88 5.57 2.86
C VAL A 129 -6.46 5.05 2.70
N ALA A 130 -6.04 4.81 1.47
CA ALA A 130 -4.67 4.50 1.11
C ALA A 130 -3.91 5.77 0.74
N VAL A 131 -2.60 5.78 1.01
CA VAL A 131 -1.69 6.88 0.71
C VAL A 131 -0.46 6.31 0.01
N THR A 132 -0.04 6.93 -1.08
CA THR A 132 1.08 6.44 -1.90
C THR A 132 1.88 7.58 -2.51
N ASN A 133 3.19 7.35 -2.67
CA ASN A 133 4.07 8.19 -3.50
C ASN A 133 4.23 7.63 -4.92
N ASP A 134 3.58 6.51 -5.23
CA ASP A 134 3.69 5.82 -6.49
C ASP A 134 3.12 6.66 -7.65
N THR A 135 3.84 6.70 -8.76
CA THR A 135 3.44 7.42 -9.98
C THR A 135 3.26 6.50 -11.19
N TYR A 136 3.39 5.18 -11.01
CA TYR A 136 3.40 4.18 -12.09
C TYR A 136 2.07 3.43 -12.17
N GLU A 137 1.48 3.07 -11.02
CA GLU A 137 0.20 2.37 -10.93
C GLU A 137 -0.97 3.35 -10.92
N ASP A 138 -2.06 2.94 -11.57
CA ASP A 138 -3.33 3.65 -11.48
C ASP A 138 -4.01 3.47 -10.11
N THR A 139 -5.07 4.24 -9.88
CA THR A 139 -5.87 4.20 -8.63
C THR A 139 -6.41 2.79 -8.32
N VAL A 140 -6.81 2.04 -9.34
CA VAL A 140 -7.46 0.72 -9.19
C VAL A 140 -6.42 -0.32 -8.77
N SER A 141 -5.24 -0.32 -9.39
CA SER A 141 -4.10 -1.17 -9.03
C SER A 141 -3.64 -0.91 -7.60
N ILE A 142 -3.45 0.36 -7.20
CA ILE A 142 -3.08 0.71 -5.82
C ILE A 142 -4.15 0.24 -4.82
N ALA A 143 -5.44 0.48 -5.10
CA ALA A 143 -6.52 0.05 -4.22
C ALA A 143 -6.60 -1.48 -4.12
N ARG A 144 -6.41 -2.19 -5.24
CA ARG A 144 -6.39 -3.65 -5.28
C ARG A 144 -5.25 -4.23 -4.45
N ALA A 145 -4.05 -3.67 -4.57
CA ALA A 145 -2.90 -4.07 -3.77
C ALA A 145 -3.18 -3.92 -2.27
N MET A 146 -3.70 -2.77 -1.84
CA MET A 146 -4.04 -2.54 -0.43
C MET A 146 -5.15 -3.46 0.08
N LEU A 147 -6.20 -3.70 -0.71
CA LEU A 147 -7.31 -4.58 -0.33
C LEU A 147 -6.90 -6.06 -0.29
N ASN A 148 -6.02 -6.49 -1.20
CA ASN A 148 -5.49 -7.85 -1.20
C ASN A 148 -4.70 -8.14 0.08
N ARG A 149 -4.04 -7.13 0.68
CA ARG A 149 -3.36 -7.26 1.99
C ARG A 149 -4.32 -7.65 3.12
N TRP A 150 -5.54 -7.10 3.11
CA TRP A 150 -6.57 -7.29 4.14
C TRP A 150 -7.47 -8.50 3.86
N GLY A 151 -7.42 -9.07 2.66
CA GLY A 151 -8.21 -10.23 2.28
C GLY A 151 -7.79 -11.53 2.98
N LYS A 152 -8.22 -12.68 2.43
CA LYS A 152 -7.84 -14.04 2.90
C LYS A 152 -6.32 -14.27 3.04
N SER A 153 -5.51 -13.38 2.48
CA SER A 153 -4.08 -13.49 2.41
C SER A 153 -3.41 -13.39 3.78
N GLU A 154 -3.86 -12.54 4.73
CA GLU A 154 -3.19 -12.41 6.03
C GLU A 154 -3.19 -13.72 6.84
N ASN A 155 -4.32 -14.43 6.85
CA ASN A 155 -4.43 -15.75 7.48
C ASN A 155 -3.65 -16.82 6.70
N SER A 156 -3.71 -16.81 5.37
CA SER A 156 -2.91 -17.72 4.55
C SER A 156 -1.40 -17.50 4.75
N PHE A 157 -0.92 -16.27 4.89
CA PHE A 157 0.51 -15.96 5.09
C PHE A 157 1.03 -16.36 6.47
N LYS A 158 0.23 -16.15 7.52
CA LYS A 158 0.53 -16.67 8.88
C LYS A 158 0.66 -18.20 8.89
N HIS A 159 -0.08 -18.91 8.03
CA HIS A 159 0.02 -20.36 7.90
C HIS A 159 1.10 -20.85 6.91
N MET A 160 1.45 -20.07 5.89
CA MET A 160 2.48 -20.43 4.88
C MET A 160 3.92 -20.16 5.36
N GLY A 161 4.15 -19.06 6.10
CA GLY A 161 5.47 -18.77 6.68
C GLY A 161 5.97 -19.85 7.65
N ASN A 162 5.04 -20.61 8.25
CA ASN A 162 5.36 -21.75 9.13
C ASN A 162 5.60 -23.07 8.40
N ARG A 163 5.28 -23.20 7.10
CA ARG A 163 5.25 -24.50 6.41
C ARG A 163 6.15 -24.63 5.19
N THR A 164 6.50 -23.57 4.49
CA THR A 164 7.29 -23.73 3.26
C THR A 164 8.15 -22.52 2.94
N ASN A 165 9.43 -22.79 2.73
CA ASN A 165 10.46 -21.90 2.18
C ASN A 165 10.18 -21.56 0.69
N MET A 166 8.94 -21.18 0.35
CA MET A 166 8.46 -20.91 -1.01
C MET A 166 8.21 -19.41 -1.20
N GLN A 167 9.25 -18.60 -0.99
CA GLN A 167 9.30 -17.29 -1.64
C GLN A 167 9.68 -17.56 -3.10
N TYR A 168 8.75 -17.37 -4.04
CA TYR A 168 9.15 -17.18 -5.44
C TYR A 168 9.94 -15.88 -5.49
N ASN A 169 11.25 -16.00 -5.43
CA ASN A 169 12.17 -14.88 -5.45
C ASN A 169 12.74 -14.78 -6.86
N PRO A 170 12.30 -13.84 -7.70
CA PRO A 170 12.90 -13.64 -9.02
C PRO A 170 14.38 -13.18 -8.96
N ALA A 171 14.91 -12.88 -7.76
CA ALA A 171 16.33 -12.61 -7.53
C ALA A 171 17.17 -13.86 -7.17
N LEU A 172 16.56 -15.06 -7.12
CA LEU A 172 17.23 -16.36 -6.94
C LEU A 172 16.98 -17.25 -8.16
#